data_AF-A0A3N5TWM8-F1
#
_entry.id   AF-A0A3N5TWM8-F1
#
_cell.length_a   1.000
_cell.length_b   1.000
_cell.length_c   1.000
_cell.angle_alpha   90.00
_cell.angle_beta   90.00
_cell.angle_gamma   90.00
#
_symmetry.space_group_name_H-M   'P 1'
#
loop_
_entity.id
_entity.type
_entity.pdbx_description
1 polymer ?
#
loop_
_entity_poly.entity_id
_entity_poly.type
_entity_poly.pdbx_seq_one_letter_code
_entity_poly.pdbx_strand_id
1 'polypeptide(L)'
;MDRIQKLLESKKRLIHELELPCTVLKGEEEGGCGVVGFCCTEPVPGRHIYEPSRLMHNRGNGKGGGIAAVGFVPEQLGVSREILASCYMIHVAFLDPEVRIALEEKYITPCFNIEAVKELDTVDDWKSVKGLEVRPPDVWRYFVRVKPDVLDAFIKENEFENMEVREAEEEFINQNSFKLNQEFYASLKNQKAFVLSHGRNIMILKVVGYAEAIVKYYKIEELSAHAWIAHQRFPTKGRVWHPGGAHPFAGINMALVHNGDFANYHSVSEYLLQRNIYPQFITDTEVAALMFDLLNRTYKYPLEYIIEALAPTTELDFDHLSSDKQSVYRAIQATHMHGSPDGPWFFIIARNIAHQNRFQLLGIIDTSMLRPQVFAFSDGEVQVGLIASEKQAIDATLNSLAHDDKRICPVADRYWNARGGSYTDGGTFIFNLEADSSGNMRIDCMDKFGSPIRMPKPSEPCDLTKERSPASNAHIENKMSCCFKTGDAQLVFDYVCENIPARSFDDIHEMCRAIRKQAKNPKKTETAISPTSAVQNMKINCIRWLSFK
;
A
#
# COMPACT_ATOMS: atom_id res chain seq x y z
N MET A 1 31.39 4.15 -4.44
CA MET A 1 31.85 4.37 -3.05
C MET A 1 31.80 5.86 -2.73
N ASP A 2 32.46 6.73 -3.52
CA ASP A 2 32.47 8.20 -3.31
C ASP A 2 31.08 8.84 -3.13
N ARG A 3 30.12 8.58 -4.03
CA ARG A 3 28.74 9.11 -3.94
C ARG A 3 28.03 8.77 -2.62
N ILE A 4 28.10 7.51 -2.18
CA ILE A 4 27.40 7.08 -0.95
C ILE A 4 27.98 7.82 0.25
N GLN A 5 29.31 7.90 0.30
CA GLN A 5 30.01 8.61 1.36
C GLN A 5 29.58 10.08 1.41
N LYS A 6 29.56 10.77 0.27
CA LYS A 6 29.13 12.17 0.18
C LYS A 6 27.70 12.40 0.65
N LEU A 7 26.75 11.52 0.28
CA LEU A 7 25.37 11.58 0.77
C LEU A 7 25.26 11.35 2.29
N LEU A 8 26.07 10.45 2.85
CA LEU A 8 26.09 10.22 4.29
C LEU A 8 26.77 11.38 5.03
N GLU A 9 27.79 12.00 4.44
CA GLU A 9 28.49 13.16 4.97
C GLU A 9 27.65 14.43 4.92
N SER A 10 26.87 14.65 3.86
CA SER A 10 25.91 15.76 3.79
C SER A 10 24.89 15.67 4.93
N LYS A 11 24.37 14.45 5.17
CA LYS A 11 23.49 14.19 6.32
C LYS A 11 24.23 14.39 7.64
N LYS A 12 25.48 13.96 7.77
CA LYS A 12 26.28 14.21 8.98
C LYS A 12 26.39 15.69 9.31
N ARG A 13 26.67 16.55 8.32
CA ARG A 13 26.72 18.02 8.49
C ARG A 13 25.37 18.57 8.94
N LEU A 14 24.28 18.15 8.27
CA LEU A 14 22.91 18.51 8.63
C LEU A 14 22.59 18.19 10.11
N ILE A 15 22.97 17.01 10.58
CA ILE A 15 22.71 16.60 11.96
C ILE A 15 23.53 17.44 12.95
N HIS A 16 24.78 17.75 12.63
CA HIS A 16 25.63 18.62 13.45
C HIS A 16 25.07 20.05 13.54
N GLU A 17 24.52 20.60 12.46
CA GLU A 17 23.86 21.92 12.45
C GLU A 17 22.62 21.97 13.35
N LEU A 18 21.92 20.84 13.51
CA LEU A 18 20.66 20.75 14.25
C LEU A 18 20.80 20.26 15.70
N GLU A 19 22.04 19.98 16.15
CA GLU A 19 22.37 19.55 17.53
C GLU A 19 21.49 18.38 18.05
N LEU A 20 21.21 17.40 17.20
CA LEU A 20 20.25 16.34 17.53
C LEU A 20 20.79 15.34 18.57
N PRO A 21 19.96 14.90 19.54
CA PRO A 21 20.36 13.91 20.53
C PRO A 21 20.57 12.53 19.90
N CYS A 22 21.54 11.78 20.42
CA CYS A 22 21.89 10.45 19.90
C CYS A 22 20.90 9.32 20.25
N THR A 23 19.87 9.56 21.08
CA THR A 23 18.97 8.48 21.52
C THR A 23 17.51 8.91 21.51
N VAL A 24 16.69 8.11 20.83
CA VAL A 24 15.24 8.23 20.83
C VAL A 24 14.66 6.93 21.38
N LEU A 25 14.06 7.00 22.58
CA LEU A 25 13.42 5.85 23.22
C LEU A 25 11.95 5.79 22.80
N LYS A 26 11.57 4.72 22.08
CA LYS A 26 10.17 4.38 21.79
C LYS A 26 9.62 3.52 22.93
N GLY A 27 8.34 3.71 23.27
CA GLY A 27 7.59 2.76 24.10
C GLY A 27 7.02 1.61 23.25
N GLU A 28 6.90 0.42 23.85
CA GLU A 28 6.30 -0.75 23.18
C GLU A 28 4.86 -0.50 22.72
N GLU A 29 4.52 -0.92 21.49
CA GLU A 29 3.17 -0.82 20.92
C GLU A 29 2.74 -2.14 20.27
N GLU A 30 1.97 -2.96 20.98
CA GLU A 30 1.27 -4.10 20.36
C GLU A 30 0.01 -3.64 19.59
N GLY A 31 -0.36 -4.33 18.51
CA GLY A 31 -1.62 -4.10 17.79
C GLY A 31 -1.69 -4.79 16.43
N GLY A 32 -2.88 -5.21 15.97
CA GLY A 32 -3.11 -5.79 14.64
C GLY A 32 -3.77 -4.80 13.71
N CYS A 33 -2.98 -3.89 13.10
CA CYS A 33 -3.48 -2.80 12.24
C CYS A 33 -4.14 -3.33 10.95
N GLY A 34 -5.07 -2.57 10.38
CA GLY A 34 -5.68 -2.90 9.08
C GLY A 34 -4.95 -2.18 7.95
N VAL A 35 -4.45 -2.92 6.95
CA VAL A 35 -3.87 -2.33 5.73
C VAL A 35 -4.56 -2.84 4.48
N VAL A 36 -4.73 -1.95 3.52
CA VAL A 36 -5.22 -2.27 2.17
C VAL A 36 -4.53 -1.36 1.16
N GLY A 37 -4.24 -1.91 -0.01
CA GLY A 37 -3.69 -1.19 -1.14
C GLY A 37 -4.11 -1.83 -2.45
N PHE A 38 -4.28 -1.00 -3.48
CA PHE A 38 -4.52 -1.47 -4.83
C PHE A 38 -3.92 -0.52 -5.86
N CYS A 39 -3.68 -1.04 -7.06
CA CYS A 39 -3.32 -0.26 -8.25
C CYS A 39 -4.15 -0.72 -9.44
N CYS A 40 -4.47 0.21 -10.32
CA CYS A 40 -5.35 0.02 -11.48
C CYS A 40 -4.71 0.63 -12.73
N THR A 41 -4.89 -0.02 -13.88
CA THR A 41 -4.44 0.51 -15.17
C THR A 41 -5.14 1.81 -15.55
N GLU A 42 -6.37 1.99 -15.09
CA GLU A 42 -7.08 3.27 -15.18
C GLU A 42 -6.88 4.08 -13.89
N PRO A 43 -6.78 5.41 -13.95
CA PRO A 43 -6.84 6.23 -12.76
C PRO A 43 -8.26 6.15 -12.18
N VAL A 44 -8.39 5.72 -10.93
CA VAL A 44 -9.69 5.50 -10.29
C VAL A 44 -9.90 6.41 -9.08
N PRO A 45 -11.15 6.83 -8.80
CA PRO A 45 -11.44 7.76 -7.71
C PRO A 45 -11.21 7.22 -6.29
N GLY A 46 -10.91 8.11 -5.35
CA GLY A 46 -10.66 7.80 -3.94
C GLY A 46 -11.84 7.15 -3.20
N ARG A 47 -13.07 7.22 -3.72
CA ARG A 47 -14.20 6.46 -3.16
C ARG A 47 -13.94 4.95 -3.13
N HIS A 48 -13.11 4.42 -4.03
CA HIS A 48 -12.80 2.98 -4.08
C HIS A 48 -11.89 2.50 -2.95
N ILE A 49 -11.17 3.40 -2.25
CA ILE A 49 -10.42 3.07 -1.04
C ILE A 49 -11.26 3.26 0.25
N TYR A 50 -12.45 3.87 0.17
CA TYR A 50 -13.32 4.13 1.33
C TYR A 50 -13.85 2.84 1.97
N GLU A 51 -14.62 2.07 1.22
CA GLU A 51 -15.30 0.87 1.71
C GLU A 51 -14.32 -0.20 2.22
N PRO A 52 -13.23 -0.56 1.51
CA PRO A 52 -12.24 -1.48 2.06
C PRO A 52 -11.58 -0.94 3.35
N SER A 53 -11.34 0.37 3.46
CA SER A 53 -10.82 0.97 4.70
C SER A 53 -11.81 0.85 5.86
N ARG A 54 -13.10 1.06 5.59
CA ARG A 54 -14.19 0.91 6.57
C ARG A 54 -14.33 -0.53 7.04
N LEU A 55 -14.15 -1.53 6.17
CA LEU A 55 -14.17 -2.93 6.60
C LEU A 55 -12.96 -3.31 7.47
N MET A 56 -11.86 -2.56 7.38
CA MET A 56 -10.68 -2.70 8.24
C MET A 56 -10.79 -1.90 9.55
N HIS A 57 -11.90 -1.20 9.79
CA HIS A 57 -12.13 -0.40 11.01
C HIS A 57 -11.97 -1.22 12.30
N ASN A 58 -12.40 -2.49 12.30
CA ASN A 58 -12.25 -3.41 13.45
C ASN A 58 -10.79 -3.79 13.75
N ARG A 59 -9.86 -3.53 12.83
CA ARG A 59 -8.41 -3.67 13.00
C ARG A 59 -7.74 -2.37 13.46
N GLY A 60 -8.50 -1.30 13.66
CA GLY A 60 -8.04 -0.03 14.21
C GLY A 60 -8.79 0.34 15.49
N ASN A 61 -8.34 1.40 16.18
CA ASN A 61 -9.03 1.93 17.36
C ASN A 61 -9.28 3.44 17.29
N GLY A 62 -9.26 4.01 16.08
CA GLY A 62 -9.56 5.42 15.84
C GLY A 62 -8.43 6.39 16.22
N LYS A 63 -7.28 5.91 16.68
CA LYS A 63 -6.15 6.76 17.09
C LYS A 63 -5.20 7.15 15.95
N GLY A 64 -5.49 6.77 14.72
CA GLY A 64 -4.66 7.12 13.57
C GLY A 64 -5.13 6.44 12.30
N GLY A 65 -5.48 7.25 11.31
CA GLY A 65 -5.89 6.79 9.99
C GLY A 65 -5.11 7.56 8.93
N GLY A 66 -4.82 6.90 7.82
CA GLY A 66 -4.16 7.57 6.70
C GLY A 66 -4.43 6.91 5.37
N ILE A 67 -4.32 7.72 4.32
CA ILE A 67 -4.44 7.30 2.93
C ILE A 67 -3.27 7.91 2.16
N ALA A 68 -2.73 7.17 1.21
CA ALA A 68 -1.85 7.71 0.19
C ALA A 68 -2.32 7.33 -1.20
N ALA A 69 -1.97 8.19 -2.15
CA ALA A 69 -2.28 8.00 -3.56
C ALA A 69 -1.08 8.36 -4.44
N VAL A 70 -0.94 7.62 -5.54
CA VAL A 70 0.15 7.78 -6.51
C VAL A 70 -0.43 7.73 -7.93
N GLY A 71 0.05 8.60 -8.81
CA GLY A 71 -0.33 8.62 -10.22
C GLY A 71 -1.67 9.32 -10.47
N PHE A 72 -1.72 10.63 -10.20
CA PHE A 72 -2.91 11.47 -10.33
C PHE A 72 -3.21 11.89 -11.77
N VAL A 73 -4.47 12.30 -11.98
CA VAL A 73 -4.92 13.04 -13.15
C VAL A 73 -4.57 14.54 -12.98
N PRO A 74 -3.70 15.13 -13.82
CA PRO A 74 -3.23 16.52 -13.66
C PRO A 74 -4.35 17.56 -13.54
N GLU A 75 -5.40 17.40 -14.35
CA GLU A 75 -6.51 18.34 -14.46
C GLU A 75 -7.31 18.42 -13.16
N GLN A 76 -7.44 17.31 -12.42
CA GLN A 76 -8.10 17.28 -11.11
C GLN A 76 -7.25 17.95 -10.02
N LEU A 77 -5.93 18.01 -10.21
CA LEU A 77 -5.06 18.81 -9.35
C LEU A 77 -5.02 20.28 -9.83
N GLY A 78 -5.61 20.57 -10.99
CA GLY A 78 -5.61 21.83 -11.72
C GLY A 78 -4.20 22.34 -12.00
N VAL A 79 -3.34 21.45 -12.50
CA VAL A 79 -2.02 21.74 -13.05
C VAL A 79 -1.88 21.02 -14.40
N SER A 80 -0.90 21.40 -15.22
CA SER A 80 -0.63 20.70 -16.49
C SER A 80 0.06 19.35 -16.26
N ARG A 81 0.05 18.50 -17.29
CA ARG A 81 0.78 17.23 -17.29
C ARG A 81 2.29 17.44 -17.08
N GLU A 82 2.85 18.49 -17.67
CA GLU A 82 4.28 18.84 -17.54
C GLU A 82 4.62 19.23 -16.11
N ILE A 83 3.76 20.01 -15.43
CA ILE A 83 3.96 20.37 -14.02
C ILE A 83 3.92 19.10 -13.16
N LEU A 84 2.90 18.25 -13.32
CA LEU A 84 2.78 17.02 -12.53
C LEU A 84 3.95 16.05 -12.73
N ALA A 85 4.46 15.95 -13.96
CA ALA A 85 5.58 15.07 -14.29
C ALA A 85 6.94 15.60 -13.80
N SER A 86 7.13 16.93 -13.83
CA SER A 86 8.44 17.54 -13.59
C SER A 86 8.66 18.04 -12.17
N CYS A 87 7.61 18.48 -11.48
CA CYS A 87 7.65 19.11 -10.16
C CYS A 87 7.45 18.11 -9.02
N TYR A 88 8.11 18.40 -7.90
CA TYR A 88 7.82 17.71 -6.65
C TYR A 88 6.57 18.29 -6.03
N MET A 89 5.76 17.43 -5.43
CA MET A 89 4.65 17.77 -4.57
C MET A 89 5.15 17.68 -3.13
N ILE A 90 5.12 18.81 -2.42
CA ILE A 90 5.33 18.85 -0.97
C ILE A 90 3.96 19.09 -0.34
N HIS A 91 3.54 18.20 0.55
CA HIS A 91 2.32 18.37 1.33
C HIS A 91 2.70 18.70 2.77
N VAL A 92 2.32 19.88 3.24
CA VAL A 92 2.56 20.34 4.61
C VAL A 92 1.24 20.36 5.35
N ALA A 93 1.18 19.67 6.48
CA ALA A 93 0.08 19.74 7.43
C ALA A 93 0.33 20.86 8.44
N PHE A 94 -0.63 21.76 8.60
CA PHE A 94 -0.64 22.82 9.60
C PHE A 94 -1.62 22.44 10.72
N LEU A 95 -1.05 22.17 11.90
CA LEU A 95 -1.79 22.01 13.16
C LEU A 95 -2.12 23.38 13.76
N ASP A 96 -1.20 24.32 13.57
CA ASP A 96 -1.32 25.75 13.88
C ASP A 96 -1.26 26.54 12.56
N PRO A 97 -2.40 27.03 12.04
CA PRO A 97 -2.41 27.79 10.78
C PRO A 97 -1.61 29.10 10.84
N GLU A 98 -1.37 29.65 12.04
CA GLU A 98 -0.68 30.94 12.20
C GLU A 98 0.79 30.89 11.78
N VAL A 99 1.42 29.71 11.81
CA VAL A 99 2.83 29.58 11.41
C VAL A 99 3.06 29.43 9.92
N ARG A 100 1.99 29.38 9.11
CA ARG A 100 2.12 29.12 7.67
C ARG A 100 3.03 30.14 6.97
N ILE A 101 2.80 31.43 7.19
CA ILE A 101 3.58 32.49 6.54
C ILE A 101 5.06 32.37 6.93
N ALA A 102 5.34 32.25 8.23
CA ALA A 102 6.71 32.11 8.73
C ALA A 102 7.42 30.85 8.19
N LEU A 103 6.70 29.74 8.07
CA LEU A 103 7.22 28.51 7.48
C LEU A 103 7.51 28.68 5.99
N GLU A 104 6.59 29.28 5.23
CA GLU A 104 6.75 29.50 3.79
C GLU A 104 7.94 30.44 3.51
N GLU A 105 8.05 31.54 4.25
CA GLU A 105 9.16 32.51 4.14
C GLU A 105 10.54 31.91 4.41
N LYS A 106 10.59 30.83 5.20
CA LYS A 106 11.85 30.19 5.59
C LYS A 106 12.21 28.95 4.76
N TYR A 107 11.23 28.07 4.50
CA TYR A 107 11.48 26.74 3.94
C TYR A 107 10.89 26.50 2.55
N ILE A 108 10.05 27.41 2.05
CA ILE A 108 9.39 27.25 0.74
C ILE A 108 9.85 28.32 -0.25
N THR A 109 9.43 29.56 -0.04
CA THR A 109 9.66 30.70 -0.95
C THR A 109 11.13 30.98 -1.27
N PRO A 110 12.09 30.93 -0.32
CA PRO A 110 13.49 31.18 -0.66
C PRO A 110 14.10 30.01 -1.46
N CYS A 111 13.67 28.78 -1.20
CA CYS A 111 14.30 27.56 -1.72
C CYS A 111 13.78 27.12 -3.10
N PHE A 112 12.52 27.42 -3.42
CA PHE A 112 11.85 26.82 -4.57
C PHE A 112 11.28 27.84 -5.57
N ASN A 113 11.30 27.45 -6.84
CA ASN A 113 10.37 27.94 -7.84
C ASN A 113 9.05 27.20 -7.66
N ILE A 114 7.96 27.95 -7.48
CA ILE A 114 6.65 27.42 -7.14
C ILE A 114 5.73 27.57 -8.35
N GLU A 115 5.37 26.47 -8.98
CA GLU A 115 4.51 26.45 -10.18
C GLU A 115 3.03 26.51 -9.81
N ALA A 116 2.65 25.94 -8.67
CA ALA A 116 1.29 26.00 -8.15
C ALA A 116 1.27 25.75 -6.64
N VAL A 117 0.33 26.42 -5.97
CA VAL A 117 0.03 26.21 -4.54
C VAL A 117 -1.47 26.04 -4.39
N LYS A 118 -1.89 24.99 -3.68
CA LYS A 118 -3.30 24.76 -3.37
C LYS A 118 -3.47 24.21 -1.96
N GLU A 119 -4.39 24.81 -1.22
CA GLU A 119 -4.98 24.17 -0.06
C GLU A 119 -5.84 22.98 -0.52
N LEU A 120 -5.84 21.90 0.27
CA LEU A 120 -6.77 20.80 0.03
C LEU A 120 -8.16 21.20 0.52
N ASP A 121 -9.16 20.94 -0.33
CA ASP A 121 -10.55 21.17 0.02
C ASP A 121 -10.91 20.34 1.26
N THR A 122 -11.67 20.95 2.17
CA THR A 122 -12.21 20.27 3.35
C THR A 122 -13.71 20.48 3.44
N VAL A 123 -14.38 19.69 4.29
CA VAL A 123 -15.76 19.97 4.70
C VAL A 123 -15.81 21.17 5.65
N ASP A 124 -16.86 21.97 5.57
CA ASP A 124 -17.01 23.19 6.40
C ASP A 124 -17.05 22.89 7.90
N ASP A 125 -17.79 21.85 8.30
CA ASP A 125 -17.83 21.36 9.67
C ASP A 125 -17.22 19.96 9.78
N TRP A 126 -16.02 19.87 10.34
CA TRP A 126 -15.31 18.60 10.54
C TRP A 126 -16.09 17.62 11.43
N LYS A 127 -16.95 18.13 12.34
CA LYS A 127 -17.77 17.28 13.23
C LYS A 127 -18.89 16.56 12.50
N SER A 128 -19.20 16.98 11.27
CA SER A 128 -20.14 16.27 10.39
C SER A 128 -19.60 14.91 9.92
N VAL A 129 -18.28 14.73 9.93
CA VAL A 129 -17.63 13.47 9.54
C VAL A 129 -17.52 12.55 10.75
N LYS A 130 -18.23 11.42 10.69
CA LYS A 130 -18.22 10.42 11.76
C LYS A 130 -16.82 9.84 11.99
N GLY A 131 -16.44 9.66 13.25
CA GLY A 131 -15.19 9.01 13.64
C GLY A 131 -13.97 9.94 13.74
N LEU A 132 -14.14 11.25 13.55
CA LEU A 132 -13.13 12.25 13.90
C LEU A 132 -13.30 12.70 15.34
N GLU A 133 -12.25 12.55 16.15
CA GLU A 133 -12.21 13.05 17.53
C GLU A 133 -11.52 14.41 17.65
N VAL A 134 -10.64 14.71 16.70
CA VAL A 134 -9.83 15.93 16.63
C VAL A 134 -9.97 16.51 15.22
N ARG A 135 -10.02 17.85 15.12
CA ARG A 135 -9.99 18.55 13.82
C ARG A 135 -8.72 18.12 13.05
N PRO A 136 -8.85 17.55 11.84
CA PRO A 136 -7.70 17.28 10.99
C PRO A 136 -6.94 18.55 10.62
N PRO A 137 -5.63 18.46 10.31
CA PRO A 137 -4.82 19.62 9.95
C PRO A 137 -5.27 20.22 8.62
N ASP A 138 -5.01 21.51 8.44
CA ASP A 138 -5.10 22.15 7.14
C ASP A 138 -3.90 21.70 6.31
N VAL A 139 -4.12 21.23 5.08
CA VAL A 139 -3.05 20.67 4.25
C VAL A 139 -2.84 21.54 3.02
N TRP A 140 -1.61 22.01 2.86
CA TRP A 140 -1.18 22.77 1.70
C TRP A 140 -0.27 21.94 0.81
N ARG A 141 -0.58 21.94 -0.49
CA ARG A 141 0.19 21.29 -1.55
C ARG A 141 0.95 22.33 -2.36
N TYR A 142 2.25 22.13 -2.47
CA TYR A 142 3.16 22.96 -3.26
C TYR A 142 3.75 22.14 -4.40
N PHE A 143 3.61 22.62 -5.65
CA PHE A 143 4.30 22.08 -6.82
C PHE A 143 5.58 22.88 -7.04
N VAL A 144 6.72 22.24 -6.80
CA VAL A 144 7.99 22.94 -6.68
C VAL A 144 9.13 22.30 -7.45
N ARG A 145 10.08 23.16 -7.83
CA ARG A 145 11.45 22.83 -8.25
C ARG A 145 12.42 23.63 -7.41
N VAL A 146 13.58 23.06 -7.05
CA VAL A 146 14.60 23.84 -6.32
C VAL A 146 15.09 24.94 -7.26
N LYS A 147 15.26 26.16 -6.76
CA LYS A 147 15.80 27.25 -7.57
C LYS A 147 17.20 26.88 -8.07
N PRO A 148 17.57 27.20 -9.32
CA PRO A 148 18.86 26.78 -9.88
C PRO A 148 20.06 27.22 -9.02
N ASP A 149 20.09 28.47 -8.58
CA ASP A 149 21.16 29.03 -7.74
C ASP A 149 21.27 28.35 -6.36
N VAL A 150 20.13 28.03 -5.75
CA VAL A 150 20.06 27.28 -4.48
C VAL A 150 20.58 25.85 -4.67
N LEU A 151 20.17 25.19 -5.76
CA LEU A 151 20.60 23.83 -6.06
C LEU A 151 22.09 23.77 -6.39
N ASP A 152 22.60 24.69 -7.20
CA ASP A 152 24.01 24.76 -7.57
C ASP A 152 24.90 25.02 -6.34
N ALA A 153 24.47 25.89 -5.44
CA ALA A 153 25.15 26.12 -4.16
C ALA A 153 25.17 24.84 -3.31
N PHE A 154 24.03 24.15 -3.20
CA PHE A 154 23.92 22.89 -2.46
C PHE A 154 24.81 21.78 -3.06
N ILE A 155 24.85 21.67 -4.40
CA ILE A 155 25.69 20.71 -5.10
C ILE A 155 27.16 20.96 -4.77
N LYS A 156 27.61 22.21 -4.86
CA LYS A 156 29.00 22.59 -4.59
C LYS A 156 29.38 22.39 -3.12
N GLU A 157 28.52 22.76 -2.19
CA GLU A 157 28.75 22.60 -0.75
C GLU A 157 28.89 21.12 -0.35
N ASN A 158 28.18 20.23 -1.05
CA ASN A 158 28.17 18.79 -0.75
C ASN A 158 29.02 17.95 -1.70
N GLU A 159 29.77 18.58 -2.61
CA GLU A 159 30.62 17.93 -3.61
C GLU A 159 29.86 16.93 -4.52
N PHE A 160 28.62 17.28 -4.87
CA PHE A 160 27.73 16.45 -5.69
C PHE A 160 27.90 16.70 -7.20
N GLU A 161 28.99 17.32 -7.67
CA GLU A 161 29.16 17.69 -9.08
C GLU A 161 29.15 16.48 -10.04
N ASN A 162 29.50 15.30 -9.53
CA ASN A 162 29.47 14.04 -10.27
C ASN A 162 28.15 13.26 -10.11
N MET A 163 27.14 13.83 -9.45
CA MET A 163 25.81 13.24 -9.32
C MET A 163 24.86 13.78 -10.37
N GLU A 164 23.86 12.97 -10.72
CA GLU A 164 22.73 13.44 -11.50
C GLU A 164 22.03 14.58 -10.75
N VAL A 165 21.79 15.70 -11.45
CA VAL A 165 21.20 16.91 -10.86
C VAL A 165 19.89 16.61 -10.15
N ARG A 166 19.07 15.71 -10.71
CA ARG A 166 17.81 15.27 -10.09
C ARG A 166 18.01 14.53 -8.77
N GLU A 167 19.09 13.77 -8.61
CA GLU A 167 19.38 13.10 -7.34
C GLU A 167 19.82 14.09 -6.26
N ALA A 168 20.63 15.09 -6.63
CA ALA A 168 20.99 16.17 -5.72
C ALA A 168 19.75 16.99 -5.32
N GLU A 169 18.84 17.25 -6.26
CA GLU A 169 17.57 17.94 -5.99
C GLU A 169 16.67 17.13 -5.03
N GLU A 170 16.57 15.81 -5.20
CA GLU A 170 15.85 14.92 -4.28
C GLU A 170 16.46 14.92 -2.87
N GLU A 171 17.79 14.92 -2.76
CA GLU A 171 18.47 15.02 -1.47
C GLU A 171 18.22 16.38 -0.82
N PHE A 172 18.26 17.48 -1.57
CA PHE A 172 17.91 18.81 -1.05
C PHE A 172 16.49 18.83 -0.49
N ILE A 173 15.51 18.29 -1.22
CA ILE A 173 14.11 18.23 -0.77
C ILE A 173 13.97 17.39 0.49
N ASN A 174 14.67 16.26 0.56
CA ASN A 174 14.69 15.40 1.74
C ASN A 174 15.22 16.16 2.97
N GLN A 175 16.37 16.83 2.85
CA GLN A 175 16.97 17.61 3.92
C GLN A 175 16.13 18.84 4.30
N ASN A 176 15.54 19.54 3.33
CA ASN A 176 14.64 20.67 3.59
C ASN A 176 13.42 20.22 4.40
N SER A 177 12.82 19.09 4.02
CA SER A 177 11.68 18.50 4.75
C SER A 177 12.06 18.12 6.18
N PHE A 178 13.27 17.55 6.35
CA PHE A 178 13.81 17.20 7.66
C PHE A 178 14.01 18.45 8.55
N LYS A 179 14.63 19.52 8.02
CA LYS A 179 14.83 20.80 8.72
C LYS A 179 13.48 21.41 9.14
N LEU A 180 12.50 21.44 8.23
CA LEU A 180 11.15 21.94 8.50
C LEU A 180 10.50 21.17 9.64
N ASN A 181 10.49 19.83 9.58
CA ASN A 181 9.94 19.00 10.64
C ASN A 181 10.68 19.20 11.97
N GLN A 182 12.00 19.39 11.92
CA GLN A 182 12.77 19.59 13.14
C GLN A 182 12.36 20.88 13.86
N GLU A 183 12.12 21.96 13.11
CA GLU A 183 11.73 23.24 13.69
C GLU A 183 10.25 23.30 14.10
N PHE A 184 9.35 22.80 13.26
CA PHE A 184 7.91 22.98 13.45
C PHE A 184 7.19 21.79 14.09
N TYR A 185 7.85 20.63 14.23
CA TYR A 185 7.24 19.41 14.75
C TYR A 185 7.99 18.78 15.93
N ALA A 186 9.32 18.72 15.90
CA ALA A 186 10.08 17.89 16.86
C ALA A 186 9.97 18.33 18.33
N SER A 187 9.42 19.51 18.64
CA SER A 187 9.16 19.91 20.02
C SER A 187 8.01 19.09 20.63
N LEU A 188 8.31 18.27 21.63
CA LEU A 188 7.36 17.38 22.32
C LEU A 188 6.11 18.08 22.89
N LYS A 189 6.11 19.41 22.97
CA LYS A 189 5.03 20.20 23.59
C LYS A 189 4.41 21.28 22.69
N ASN A 190 4.82 21.41 21.43
CA ASN A 190 4.29 22.46 20.55
C ASN A 190 4.43 22.08 19.07
N GLN A 191 3.81 20.98 18.67
CA GLN A 191 3.75 20.58 17.26
C GLN A 191 2.83 21.53 16.49
N LYS A 192 3.38 22.20 15.48
CA LYS A 192 2.69 23.25 14.73
C LYS A 192 2.47 22.91 13.27
N ALA A 193 3.46 22.31 12.62
CA ALA A 193 3.35 21.88 11.23
C ALA A 193 4.35 20.76 10.94
N PHE A 194 4.07 19.93 9.93
CA PHE A 194 4.98 18.88 9.48
C PHE A 194 4.71 18.48 8.03
N VAL A 195 5.72 17.94 7.36
CA VAL A 195 5.62 17.40 6.00
C VAL A 195 4.94 16.03 6.04
N LEU A 196 3.80 15.90 5.37
CA LEU A 196 3.07 14.64 5.20
C LEU A 196 3.71 13.76 4.12
N SER A 197 4.11 14.37 3.01
CA SER A 197 4.77 13.69 1.89
C SER A 197 5.60 14.65 1.05
N HIS A 198 6.63 14.09 0.42
CA HIS A 198 7.51 14.79 -0.51
C HIS A 198 7.90 13.88 -1.67
N GLY A 199 7.64 14.31 -2.90
CA GLY A 199 7.94 13.50 -4.07
C GLY A 199 7.10 13.89 -5.27
N ARG A 200 7.35 13.25 -6.41
CA ARG A 200 6.62 13.49 -7.64
C ARG A 200 5.37 12.62 -7.68
N ASN A 201 4.23 13.23 -8.00
CA ASN A 201 2.98 12.53 -8.28
C ASN A 201 2.53 11.57 -7.15
N ILE A 202 2.69 12.01 -5.89
CA ILE A 202 2.35 11.27 -4.67
C ILE A 202 1.75 12.21 -3.62
N MET A 203 0.77 11.71 -2.86
CA MET A 203 0.16 12.42 -1.73
C MET A 203 -0.05 11.46 -0.57
N ILE A 204 0.18 11.93 0.67
CA ILE A 204 -0.18 11.25 1.91
C ILE A 204 -1.08 12.19 2.72
N LEU A 205 -2.18 11.67 3.25
CA LEU A 205 -3.08 12.36 4.18
C LEU A 205 -3.22 11.55 5.46
N LYS A 206 -3.32 12.24 6.59
CA LYS A 206 -3.37 11.65 7.92
C LYS A 206 -4.42 12.34 8.78
N VAL A 207 -5.08 11.57 9.63
CA VAL A 207 -6.04 12.04 10.64
C VAL A 207 -5.86 11.30 11.96
N VAL A 208 -6.29 11.94 13.04
CA VAL A 208 -6.64 11.23 14.29
C VAL A 208 -8.08 10.78 14.15
N GLY A 209 -8.26 9.51 13.78
CA GLY A 209 -9.52 8.92 13.41
C GLY A 209 -9.28 7.67 12.57
N TYR A 210 -10.28 7.29 11.78
CA TYR A 210 -10.19 6.17 10.85
C TYR A 210 -9.87 6.63 9.42
N ALA A 211 -9.21 5.78 8.63
CA ALA A 211 -8.77 6.14 7.27
C ALA A 211 -9.93 6.55 6.35
N GLU A 212 -11.10 5.93 6.46
CA GLU A 212 -12.28 6.27 5.66
C GLU A 212 -12.77 7.72 5.89
N ALA A 213 -12.47 8.32 7.04
CA ALA A 213 -12.81 9.71 7.32
C ALA A 213 -12.04 10.69 6.42
N ILE A 214 -10.83 10.35 5.96
CA ILE A 214 -10.03 11.18 5.06
C ILE A 214 -10.74 11.41 3.74
N VAL A 215 -11.36 10.36 3.20
CA VAL A 215 -12.07 10.41 1.92
C VAL A 215 -13.17 11.47 1.96
N LYS A 216 -13.92 11.51 3.07
CA LYS A 216 -14.99 12.48 3.30
C LYS A 216 -14.44 13.86 3.65
N TYR A 217 -13.55 13.93 4.65
CA TYR A 217 -13.07 15.19 5.20
C TYR A 217 -12.31 16.03 4.18
N TYR A 218 -11.35 15.44 3.46
CA TYR A 218 -10.56 16.14 2.44
C TYR A 218 -11.20 16.08 1.04
N LYS A 219 -12.47 15.67 0.94
CA LYS A 219 -13.26 15.62 -0.30
C LYS A 219 -12.55 14.94 -1.47
N ILE A 220 -11.77 13.89 -1.20
CA ILE A 220 -11.00 13.15 -2.22
C ILE A 220 -11.79 12.00 -2.86
N GLU A 221 -13.11 11.95 -2.67
CA GLU A 221 -13.99 10.91 -3.24
C GLU A 221 -13.84 10.76 -4.75
N GLU A 222 -13.78 11.89 -5.44
CA GLU A 222 -13.70 11.99 -6.91
C GLU A 222 -12.26 12.19 -7.41
N LEU A 223 -11.30 12.42 -6.51
CA LEU A 223 -9.90 12.54 -6.87
C LEU A 223 -9.41 11.18 -7.36
N SER A 224 -8.93 11.11 -8.59
CA SER A 224 -8.51 9.87 -9.24
C SER A 224 -7.00 9.70 -9.21
N ALA A 225 -6.58 8.47 -8.94
CA ALA A 225 -5.19 8.06 -8.99
C ALA A 225 -5.05 6.59 -9.40
N HIS A 226 -3.87 6.22 -9.89
CA HIS A 226 -3.58 4.84 -10.30
C HIS A 226 -3.38 3.88 -9.14
N ALA A 227 -2.84 4.35 -8.02
CA ALA A 227 -2.63 3.51 -6.84
C ALA A 227 -3.10 4.21 -5.58
N TRP A 228 -3.72 3.43 -4.69
CA TRP A 228 -4.24 3.86 -3.39
C TRP A 228 -3.77 2.89 -2.32
N ILE A 229 -3.32 3.40 -1.17
CA ILE A 229 -3.07 2.61 0.04
C ILE A 229 -3.71 3.30 1.24
N ALA A 230 -4.21 2.50 2.18
CA ALA A 230 -4.81 2.99 3.41
C ALA A 230 -4.39 2.15 4.61
N HIS A 231 -4.42 2.80 5.78
CA HIS A 231 -4.02 2.19 7.03
C HIS A 231 -4.89 2.64 8.20
N GLN A 232 -5.33 1.66 8.99
CA GLN A 232 -6.01 1.82 10.28
C GLN A 232 -5.06 1.46 11.41
N ARG A 233 -4.69 2.43 12.25
CA ARG A 233 -3.77 2.22 13.37
C ARG A 233 -4.50 1.70 14.61
N PHE A 234 -3.82 0.81 15.33
CA PHE A 234 -4.21 0.33 16.65
C PHE A 234 -3.02 0.48 17.62
N PRO A 235 -2.76 1.67 18.19
CA PRO A 235 -1.76 1.82 19.24
C PRO A 235 -2.32 1.35 20.59
N THR A 236 -1.56 0.54 21.32
CA THR A 236 -1.94 -0.01 22.65
C THR A 236 -1.69 0.93 23.82
N LYS A 237 -0.84 1.96 23.68
CA LYS A 237 -0.60 2.96 24.73
C LYS A 237 -0.66 4.40 24.19
N GLY A 238 -0.99 5.33 25.08
CA GLY A 238 -1.04 6.77 24.79
C GLY A 238 -2.39 7.25 24.24
N ARG A 239 -2.71 8.50 24.58
CA ARG A 239 -3.76 9.28 23.92
C ARG A 239 -3.09 9.88 22.69
N VAL A 240 -3.40 9.40 21.49
CA VAL A 240 -2.89 10.04 20.27
C VAL A 240 -3.77 11.26 20.01
N TRP A 241 -3.18 12.45 20.14
CA TRP A 241 -3.88 13.72 19.92
C TRP A 241 -3.44 14.43 18.64
N HIS A 242 -2.44 13.92 17.91
CA HIS A 242 -1.91 14.52 16.69
C HIS A 242 -1.77 13.48 15.56
N PRO A 243 -1.98 13.88 14.29
CA PRO A 243 -1.96 12.99 13.14
C PRO A 243 -0.55 12.58 12.69
N GLY A 244 0.52 13.22 13.18
CA GLY A 244 1.89 12.97 12.73
C GLY A 244 2.35 11.51 12.91
N GLY A 245 1.90 10.85 13.99
CA GLY A 245 2.17 9.43 14.24
C GLY A 245 1.24 8.44 13.52
N ALA A 246 0.28 8.90 12.72
CA ALA A 246 -0.54 8.03 11.88
C ALA A 246 0.25 7.58 10.64
N HIS A 247 -0.05 6.40 10.11
CA HIS A 247 0.53 5.90 8.85
C HIS A 247 -0.40 6.26 7.70
N PRO A 248 0.06 6.38 6.43
CA PRO A 248 1.37 6.00 5.88
C PRO A 248 2.56 6.89 6.28
N PHE A 249 3.80 6.43 6.07
CA PHE A 249 5.02 7.26 6.15
C PHE A 249 5.70 7.41 4.79
N ALA A 250 6.36 8.54 4.58
CA ALA A 250 7.01 8.89 3.33
C ALA A 250 8.49 8.51 3.31
N GLY A 251 8.95 8.03 2.16
CA GLY A 251 10.30 8.33 1.64
C GLY A 251 10.14 9.19 0.39
N ILE A 252 11.23 9.62 -0.24
CA ILE A 252 11.12 10.40 -1.48
C ILE A 252 10.44 9.54 -2.55
N ASN A 253 9.35 10.06 -3.14
CA ASN A 253 8.52 9.39 -4.15
C ASN A 253 7.84 8.07 -3.68
N MET A 254 7.69 7.84 -2.37
CA MET A 254 7.04 6.63 -1.85
C MET A 254 6.21 6.86 -0.59
N ALA A 255 5.19 6.03 -0.41
CA ALA A 255 4.41 5.91 0.81
C ALA A 255 4.38 4.46 1.27
N LEU A 256 4.62 4.23 2.56
CA LEU A 256 4.66 2.92 3.19
C LEU A 256 3.63 2.84 4.32
N VAL A 257 2.80 1.79 4.30
CA VAL A 257 1.98 1.39 5.44
C VAL A 257 2.50 0.08 6.00
N HIS A 258 2.33 -0.09 7.31
CA HIS A 258 2.84 -1.22 8.07
C HIS A 258 1.74 -1.76 8.96
N ASN A 259 1.46 -3.06 8.85
CA ASN A 259 0.67 -3.81 9.82
C ASN A 259 1.62 -4.65 10.67
N GLY A 260 1.87 -4.22 11.91
CA GLY A 260 2.82 -4.89 12.76
C GLY A 260 3.40 -4.04 13.88
N ASP A 261 4.40 -4.60 14.55
CA ASP A 261 5.27 -3.93 15.53
C ASP A 261 6.67 -4.55 15.41
N PHE A 262 7.71 -3.71 15.42
CA PHE A 262 9.08 -4.19 15.33
C PHE A 262 9.59 -4.59 16.72
N ALA A 263 9.92 -5.88 16.88
CA ALA A 263 10.55 -6.38 18.10
C ALA A 263 11.95 -5.75 18.32
N ASN A 264 12.58 -5.28 17.23
CA ASN A 264 13.93 -4.72 17.23
C ASN A 264 14.00 -3.25 16.81
N TYR A 265 12.93 -2.46 17.01
CA TYR A 265 12.86 -1.03 16.63
C TYR A 265 14.13 -0.23 16.95
N HIS A 266 14.67 -0.41 18.16
CA HIS A 266 15.86 0.32 18.60
C HIS A 266 17.09 -0.04 17.77
N SER A 267 17.31 -1.33 17.49
CA SER A 267 18.41 -1.78 16.62
C SER A 267 18.32 -1.18 15.23
N VAL A 268 17.13 -1.19 14.63
CA VAL A 268 16.91 -0.63 13.29
C VAL A 268 17.11 0.89 13.29
N SER A 269 16.67 1.57 14.35
CA SER A 269 16.90 3.01 14.54
C SER A 269 18.39 3.32 14.65
N GLU A 270 19.13 2.65 15.53
CA GLU A 270 20.60 2.83 15.67
C GLU A 270 21.33 2.57 14.36
N TYR A 271 20.89 1.58 13.57
CA TYR A 271 21.45 1.31 12.25
C TYR A 271 21.30 2.51 11.29
N LEU A 272 20.16 3.20 11.32
CA LEU A 272 19.93 4.43 10.56
C LEU A 272 20.75 5.61 11.11
N LEU A 273 20.86 5.73 12.43
CA LEU A 273 21.63 6.79 13.10
C LEU A 273 23.11 6.72 12.73
N GLN A 274 23.69 5.51 12.65
CA GLN A 274 25.05 5.29 12.15
C GLN A 274 25.26 5.78 10.70
N ARG A 275 24.17 6.01 9.96
CA ARG A 275 24.15 6.53 8.58
C ARG A 275 23.62 7.96 8.53
N ASN A 276 23.58 8.63 9.67
CA ASN A 276 23.13 10.01 9.83
C ASN A 276 21.66 10.22 9.43
N ILE A 277 20.82 9.18 9.56
CA ILE A 277 19.38 9.25 9.29
C ILE A 277 18.64 9.11 10.62
N TYR A 278 17.88 10.14 11.00
CA TYR A 278 17.27 10.26 12.31
C TYR A 278 15.73 10.23 12.19
N PRO A 279 15.04 9.27 12.83
CA PRO A 279 13.57 9.28 12.90
C PRO A 279 13.05 10.49 13.71
N GLN A 280 11.98 11.14 13.23
CA GLN A 280 11.37 12.34 13.82
C GLN A 280 9.98 12.08 14.42
N PHE A 281 9.29 11.02 14.00
CA PHE A 281 7.93 10.68 14.42
C PHE A 281 7.86 9.48 15.37
N ILE A 282 8.98 8.77 15.55
CA ILE A 282 9.17 7.72 16.56
C ILE A 282 8.17 6.56 16.36
N THR A 283 8.11 6.04 15.14
CA THR A 283 7.27 4.89 14.80
C THR A 283 8.05 3.88 13.96
N ASP A 284 7.70 2.59 14.04
CA ASP A 284 8.34 1.54 13.24
C ASP A 284 8.16 1.78 11.76
N THR A 285 7.00 2.31 11.37
CA THR A 285 6.65 2.57 9.98
C THR A 285 7.50 3.68 9.38
N GLU A 286 7.83 4.70 10.17
CA GLU A 286 8.80 5.72 9.77
C GLU A 286 10.17 5.08 9.56
N VAL A 287 10.65 4.30 10.54
CA VAL A 287 11.95 3.62 10.46
C VAL A 287 12.01 2.67 9.27
N ALA A 288 10.91 1.96 8.96
CA ALA A 288 10.78 1.11 7.78
C ALA A 288 10.88 1.92 6.48
N ALA A 289 10.18 3.04 6.39
CA ALA A 289 10.22 3.92 5.22
C ALA A 289 11.62 4.51 5.01
N LEU A 290 12.29 4.94 6.08
CA LEU A 290 13.66 5.45 6.05
C LEU A 290 14.68 4.37 5.67
N MET A 291 14.53 3.14 6.18
CA MET A 291 15.36 2.00 5.78
C MET A 291 15.20 1.69 4.29
N PHE A 292 13.96 1.66 3.82
CA PHE A 292 13.70 1.44 2.40
C PHE A 292 14.29 2.56 1.54
N ASP A 293 14.12 3.84 1.91
CA ASP A 293 14.71 4.99 1.20
C ASP A 293 16.25 4.94 1.19
N LEU A 294 16.88 4.56 2.31
CA LEU A 294 18.32 4.35 2.41
C LEU A 294 18.79 3.30 1.39
N LEU A 295 18.21 2.09 1.42
CA LEU A 295 18.60 1.00 0.54
C LEU A 295 18.34 1.32 -0.94
N ASN A 296 17.23 2.02 -1.23
CA ASN A 296 16.82 2.39 -2.57
C ASN A 296 17.57 3.61 -3.12
N ARG A 297 17.39 4.79 -2.53
CA ARG A 297 17.88 6.07 -3.08
C ARG A 297 19.34 6.33 -2.75
N THR A 298 19.78 5.96 -1.55
CA THR A 298 21.16 6.20 -1.12
C THR A 298 22.08 5.09 -1.65
N TYR A 299 21.75 3.82 -1.43
CA TYR A 299 22.61 2.69 -1.84
C TYR A 299 22.36 2.18 -3.26
N LYS A 300 21.23 2.54 -3.89
CA LYS A 300 20.87 2.10 -5.26
C LYS A 300 20.85 0.59 -5.43
N TYR A 301 20.42 -0.13 -4.39
CA TYR A 301 20.26 -1.57 -4.51
C TYR A 301 19.12 -1.91 -5.48
N PRO A 302 19.27 -2.97 -6.30
CA PRO A 302 18.15 -3.60 -6.97
C PRO A 302 17.06 -3.98 -5.96
N LEU A 303 15.80 -3.94 -6.40
CA LEU A 303 14.66 -4.20 -5.51
C LEU A 303 14.74 -5.56 -4.83
N GLU A 304 15.22 -6.60 -5.52
CA GLU A 304 15.50 -7.92 -4.94
C GLU A 304 16.36 -7.83 -3.68
N TYR A 305 17.43 -7.02 -3.72
CA TYR A 305 18.41 -6.89 -2.63
C TYR A 305 17.90 -5.99 -1.51
N ILE A 306 17.06 -5.00 -1.84
CA ILE A 306 16.33 -4.24 -0.82
C ILE A 306 15.41 -5.18 -0.06
N ILE A 307 14.65 -6.03 -0.76
CA ILE A 307 13.77 -7.01 -0.15
C ILE A 307 14.57 -8.01 0.69
N GLU A 308 15.71 -8.51 0.20
CA GLU A 308 16.59 -9.39 0.97
C GLU A 308 17.16 -8.73 2.24
N ALA A 309 17.48 -7.44 2.18
CA ALA A 309 17.96 -6.70 3.35
C ALA A 309 16.88 -6.47 4.42
N LEU A 310 15.58 -6.47 4.03
CA LEU A 310 14.44 -6.28 4.94
C LEU A 310 13.84 -7.59 5.42
N ALA A 311 13.72 -8.58 4.54
CA ALA A 311 13.17 -9.91 4.78
C ALA A 311 14.19 -10.96 4.28
N PRO A 312 15.21 -11.27 5.10
CA PRO A 312 16.31 -12.13 4.70
C PRO A 312 15.85 -13.57 4.46
N THR A 313 16.45 -14.19 3.45
CA THR A 313 16.22 -15.60 3.12
C THR A 313 17.12 -16.47 3.99
N THR A 314 16.54 -17.28 4.88
CA THR A 314 17.29 -18.03 5.91
C THR A 314 17.16 -19.54 5.77
N GLU A 315 18.02 -20.28 6.47
CA GLU A 315 17.94 -21.73 6.64
C GLU A 315 17.79 -22.50 5.32
N LEU A 316 16.82 -23.41 5.25
CA LEU A 316 16.61 -24.29 4.10
C LEU A 316 16.32 -23.51 2.81
N ASP A 317 15.64 -22.37 2.90
CA ASP A 317 15.40 -21.52 1.73
C ASP A 317 16.71 -20.99 1.16
N PHE A 318 17.62 -20.57 2.02
CA PHE A 318 18.93 -20.08 1.60
C PHE A 318 19.72 -21.17 0.85
N ASP A 319 19.70 -22.41 1.35
CA ASP A 319 20.42 -23.53 0.75
C ASP A 319 19.87 -23.93 -0.63
N HIS A 320 18.59 -23.64 -0.91
CA HIS A 320 17.97 -23.87 -2.21
C HIS A 320 18.34 -22.83 -3.28
N LEU A 321 18.92 -21.68 -2.89
CA LEU A 321 19.35 -20.66 -3.84
C LEU A 321 20.58 -21.12 -4.63
N SER A 322 20.75 -20.59 -5.85
CA SER A 322 21.99 -20.74 -6.62
C SER A 322 23.21 -20.22 -5.85
N SER A 323 24.39 -20.79 -6.10
CA SER A 323 25.67 -20.35 -5.47
C SER A 323 25.91 -18.85 -5.56
N ASP A 324 25.56 -18.23 -6.69
CA ASP A 324 25.77 -16.80 -6.94
C ASP A 324 24.87 -15.95 -6.03
N LYS A 325 23.58 -16.29 -5.96
CA LYS A 325 22.64 -15.66 -5.01
C LYS A 325 23.06 -15.87 -3.57
N GLN A 326 23.49 -17.07 -3.18
CA GLN A 326 23.98 -17.32 -1.83
C GLN A 326 25.17 -16.41 -1.47
N SER A 327 26.12 -16.22 -2.39
CA SER A 327 27.26 -15.33 -2.16
C SER A 327 26.82 -13.89 -1.92
N VAL A 328 25.94 -13.36 -2.77
CA VAL A 328 25.44 -11.98 -2.66
C VAL A 328 24.56 -11.80 -1.41
N TYR A 329 23.66 -12.75 -1.14
CA TYR A 329 22.74 -12.68 -0.01
C TYR A 329 23.50 -12.77 1.32
N ARG A 330 24.56 -13.58 1.44
CA ARG A 330 25.44 -13.56 2.62
C ARG A 330 26.05 -12.18 2.86
N ALA A 331 26.50 -11.50 1.81
CA ALA A 331 27.06 -10.15 1.94
C ALA A 331 26.00 -9.14 2.39
N ILE A 332 24.79 -9.23 1.82
CA ILE A 332 23.65 -8.38 2.20
C ILE A 332 23.28 -8.63 3.67
N GLN A 333 23.06 -9.88 4.05
CA GLN A 333 22.70 -10.27 5.41
C GLN A 333 23.76 -9.83 6.41
N ALA A 334 25.04 -10.11 6.16
CA ALA A 334 26.13 -9.68 7.03
C ALA A 334 26.20 -8.15 7.22
N THR A 335 25.77 -7.37 6.22
CA THR A 335 25.82 -5.91 6.25
C THR A 335 24.57 -5.29 6.87
N HIS A 336 23.40 -5.90 6.67
CA HIS A 336 22.10 -5.28 6.93
C HIS A 336 21.27 -5.94 8.03
N MET A 337 21.70 -7.07 8.60
CA MET A 337 20.92 -7.81 9.61
C MET A 337 20.48 -6.96 10.81
N HIS A 338 21.33 -6.06 11.31
CA HIS A 338 20.98 -5.14 12.40
C HIS A 338 19.95 -4.07 12.02
N GLY A 339 19.84 -3.77 10.72
CA GLY A 339 18.84 -2.87 10.14
C GLY A 339 17.62 -3.61 9.56
N SER A 340 17.61 -4.94 9.56
CA SER A 340 16.48 -5.74 9.09
C SER A 340 15.37 -5.71 10.15
N PRO A 341 14.13 -5.38 9.80
CA PRO A 341 13.00 -5.48 10.72
C PRO A 341 12.78 -6.91 11.21
N ASP A 342 12.56 -7.06 12.52
CA ASP A 342 12.22 -8.32 13.17
C ASP A 342 10.91 -8.20 13.96
N GLY A 343 10.28 -9.33 14.26
CA GLY A 343 8.94 -9.40 14.82
C GLY A 343 7.83 -9.40 13.75
N PRO A 344 6.57 -9.19 14.17
CA PRO A 344 5.43 -9.38 13.28
C PRO A 344 5.16 -8.14 12.42
N TRP A 345 5.44 -8.19 11.12
CA TRP A 345 5.25 -7.04 10.23
C TRP A 345 4.85 -7.40 8.79
N PHE A 346 4.05 -6.52 8.20
CA PHE A 346 3.67 -6.57 6.78
C PHE A 346 3.62 -5.16 6.20
N PHE A 347 4.35 -4.92 5.11
CA PHE A 347 4.38 -3.63 4.42
C PHE A 347 3.55 -3.66 3.15
N ILE A 348 2.86 -2.54 2.88
CA ILE A 348 2.38 -2.19 1.54
C ILE A 348 3.03 -0.86 1.17
N ILE A 349 3.69 -0.82 0.02
CA ILE A 349 4.42 0.36 -0.46
C ILE A 349 3.88 0.77 -1.82
N ALA A 350 3.47 2.04 -1.95
CA ALA A 350 3.13 2.67 -3.22
C ALA A 350 4.22 3.67 -3.60
N ARG A 351 4.72 3.61 -4.84
CA ARG A 351 5.87 4.39 -5.30
C ARG A 351 5.66 4.98 -6.69
N ASN A 352 6.26 6.14 -6.94
CA ASN A 352 6.48 6.67 -8.29
C ASN A 352 7.97 6.54 -8.65
N ILE A 353 8.30 5.63 -9.57
CA ILE A 353 9.65 5.47 -10.11
C ILE A 353 9.76 6.38 -11.34
N ALA A 354 9.86 7.68 -11.08
CA ALA A 354 9.69 8.71 -12.09
C ALA A 354 10.69 8.62 -13.27
N HIS A 355 11.92 8.17 -13.04
CA HIS A 355 12.91 7.99 -14.12
C HIS A 355 12.59 6.84 -15.08
N GLN A 356 11.67 5.95 -14.69
CA GLN A 356 11.16 4.84 -15.51
C GLN A 356 9.71 5.07 -15.95
N ASN A 357 9.11 6.24 -15.64
CA ASN A 357 7.69 6.53 -15.88
C ASN A 357 6.76 5.42 -15.37
N ARG A 358 7.05 4.89 -14.18
CA ARG A 358 6.41 3.70 -13.65
C ARG A 358 5.86 3.94 -12.26
N PHE A 359 4.60 3.58 -12.05
CA PHE A 359 4.04 3.46 -10.71
C PHE A 359 4.22 2.03 -10.22
N GLN A 360 4.32 1.86 -8.91
CA GLN A 360 4.51 0.52 -8.35
C GLN A 360 3.77 0.38 -7.03
N LEU A 361 3.06 -0.73 -6.90
CA LEU A 361 2.53 -1.22 -5.63
C LEU A 361 3.27 -2.51 -5.27
N LEU A 362 3.79 -2.62 -4.05
CA LEU A 362 4.47 -3.84 -3.62
C LEU A 362 4.11 -4.20 -2.17
N GLY A 363 4.14 -5.49 -1.86
CA GLY A 363 3.91 -5.99 -0.51
C GLY A 363 5.04 -6.90 -0.05
N ILE A 364 5.59 -6.63 1.13
CA ILE A 364 6.69 -7.39 1.75
C ILE A 364 6.21 -7.88 3.11
N ILE A 365 6.38 -9.16 3.41
CA ILE A 365 6.02 -9.77 4.69
C ILE A 365 7.26 -10.24 5.46
N ASP A 366 7.15 -10.25 6.79
CA ASP A 366 8.12 -10.86 7.69
C ASP A 366 8.37 -12.35 7.37
N THR A 367 9.54 -12.84 7.77
CA THR A 367 10.00 -14.21 7.49
C THR A 367 9.22 -15.27 8.28
N SER A 368 8.56 -14.88 9.37
CA SER A 368 7.80 -15.76 10.27
C SER A 368 6.29 -15.79 9.97
N MET A 369 5.82 -15.01 8.99
CA MET A 369 4.40 -14.85 8.63
C MET A 369 3.47 -14.54 9.80
N LEU A 370 3.89 -13.66 10.71
CA LEU A 370 3.12 -13.40 11.93
C LEU A 370 1.92 -12.47 11.71
N ARG A 371 1.81 -11.86 10.52
CA ARG A 371 0.69 -10.98 10.15
C ARG A 371 -0.07 -11.52 8.95
N PRO A 372 -1.42 -11.44 8.97
CA PRO A 372 -2.22 -11.88 7.84
C PRO A 372 -2.01 -10.93 6.67
N GLN A 373 -1.92 -11.52 5.49
CA GLN A 373 -1.88 -10.83 4.22
C GLN A 373 -2.52 -11.67 3.14
N VAL A 374 -3.07 -10.99 2.14
CA VAL A 374 -3.61 -11.57 0.92
C VAL A 374 -3.18 -10.68 -0.24
N PHE A 375 -2.62 -11.31 -1.26
CA PHE A 375 -2.39 -10.70 -2.57
C PHE A 375 -3.49 -11.15 -3.53
N ALA A 376 -3.88 -10.27 -4.44
CA ALA A 376 -4.77 -10.63 -5.52
C ALA A 376 -4.42 -9.88 -6.81
N PHE A 377 -4.78 -10.48 -7.94
CA PHE A 377 -4.61 -9.88 -9.25
C PHE A 377 -5.83 -10.20 -10.11
N SER A 378 -6.43 -9.16 -10.69
CA SER A 378 -7.41 -9.27 -11.76
C SER A 378 -6.75 -8.87 -13.07
N ASP A 379 -6.71 -9.80 -14.01
CA ASP A 379 -6.07 -9.64 -15.32
C ASP A 379 -7.14 -9.64 -16.41
N GLY A 380 -7.41 -8.46 -16.94
CA GLY A 380 -8.42 -8.23 -17.97
C GLY A 380 -8.06 -7.03 -18.86
N GLU A 381 -9.09 -6.43 -19.47
CA GLU A 381 -8.93 -5.17 -20.21
C GLU A 381 -8.43 -4.06 -19.27
N VAL A 382 -9.07 -3.93 -18.11
CA VAL A 382 -8.59 -3.13 -16.99
C VAL A 382 -8.02 -4.08 -15.94
N GLN A 383 -6.74 -3.92 -15.60
CA GLN A 383 -6.08 -4.78 -14.62
C GLN A 383 -6.05 -4.12 -13.25
N VAL A 384 -6.19 -4.93 -12.20
CA VAL A 384 -6.17 -4.46 -10.81
C VAL A 384 -5.29 -5.36 -9.96
N GLY A 385 -4.20 -4.82 -9.43
CA GLY A 385 -3.34 -5.47 -8.43
C GLY A 385 -3.75 -5.06 -7.02
N LEU A 386 -3.97 -6.01 -6.11
CA LEU A 386 -4.46 -5.73 -4.76
C LEU A 386 -3.61 -6.43 -3.69
N ILE A 387 -3.47 -5.75 -2.56
CA ILE A 387 -2.73 -6.19 -1.39
C ILE A 387 -3.52 -5.79 -0.15
N ALA A 388 -3.85 -6.71 0.75
CA ALA A 388 -4.56 -6.36 1.98
C ALA A 388 -4.24 -7.29 3.13
N SER A 389 -4.56 -6.88 4.36
CA SER A 389 -4.52 -7.77 5.52
C SER A 389 -5.53 -8.91 5.42
N GLU A 390 -6.69 -8.66 4.80
CA GLU A 390 -7.80 -9.61 4.75
C GLU A 390 -8.50 -9.56 3.39
N LYS A 391 -8.97 -10.74 2.93
CA LYS A 391 -9.67 -10.89 1.65
C LYS A 391 -10.90 -9.98 1.52
N GLN A 392 -11.63 -9.74 2.62
CA GLN A 392 -12.83 -8.90 2.59
C GLN A 392 -12.55 -7.47 2.10
N ALA A 393 -11.36 -6.93 2.36
CA ALA A 393 -10.96 -5.63 1.83
C ALA A 393 -10.74 -5.69 0.31
N ILE A 394 -10.09 -6.74 -0.20
CA ILE A 394 -9.91 -6.96 -1.64
C ILE A 394 -11.26 -7.07 -2.34
N ASP A 395 -12.18 -7.84 -1.76
CA ASP A 395 -13.52 -8.04 -2.32
C ASP A 395 -14.32 -6.74 -2.32
N ALA A 396 -14.23 -5.92 -1.27
CA ALA A 396 -14.87 -4.60 -1.22
C ALA A 396 -14.31 -3.65 -2.29
N THR A 397 -12.98 -3.62 -2.47
CA THR A 397 -12.34 -2.82 -3.52
C THR A 397 -12.85 -3.23 -4.90
N LEU A 398 -12.81 -4.52 -5.23
CA LEU A 398 -13.23 -5.01 -6.54
C LEU A 398 -14.73 -4.82 -6.78
N ASN A 399 -15.58 -5.03 -5.77
CA ASN A 399 -17.01 -4.75 -5.88
C ASN A 399 -17.28 -3.26 -6.15
N SER A 400 -16.54 -2.36 -5.48
CA SER A 400 -16.65 -0.92 -5.69
C SER A 400 -16.18 -0.51 -7.08
N LEU A 401 -15.05 -1.06 -7.55
CA LEU A 401 -14.52 -0.79 -8.89
C LEU A 401 -15.45 -1.32 -10.00
N ALA A 402 -15.93 -2.57 -9.87
CA ALA A 402 -16.84 -3.20 -10.83
C ALA A 402 -18.23 -2.53 -10.88
N HIS A 403 -18.59 -1.79 -9.82
CA HIS A 403 -19.79 -0.97 -9.83
C HIS A 403 -19.70 0.12 -10.91
N ASP A 404 -18.56 0.80 -10.99
CA ASP A 404 -18.31 1.94 -11.87
C ASP A 404 -17.78 1.53 -13.25
N ASP A 405 -16.95 0.48 -13.33
CA ASP A 405 -16.39 -0.03 -14.58
C ASP A 405 -16.70 -1.53 -14.76
N LYS A 406 -17.57 -1.85 -15.72
CA LYS A 406 -18.00 -3.23 -16.01
C LYS A 406 -16.92 -4.12 -16.63
N ARG A 407 -15.79 -3.54 -17.05
CA ARG A 407 -14.63 -4.28 -17.52
C ARG A 407 -13.86 -4.93 -16.37
N ILE A 408 -14.06 -4.44 -15.14
CA ILE A 408 -13.45 -4.99 -13.93
C ILE A 408 -14.37 -6.06 -13.33
N CYS A 409 -13.81 -7.25 -13.08
CA CYS A 409 -14.53 -8.32 -12.39
C CYS A 409 -14.59 -8.04 -10.88
N PRO A 410 -15.74 -8.21 -10.19
CA PRO A 410 -15.83 -8.04 -8.73
C PRO A 410 -15.09 -9.12 -7.94
N VAL A 411 -14.49 -10.10 -8.62
CA VAL A 411 -13.69 -11.19 -8.04
C VAL A 411 -12.38 -11.29 -8.81
N ALA A 412 -11.25 -11.29 -8.09
CA ALA A 412 -9.94 -11.37 -8.74
C ALA A 412 -9.73 -12.73 -9.41
N ASP A 413 -8.89 -12.78 -10.44
CA ASP A 413 -8.51 -14.01 -11.13
C ASP A 413 -7.61 -14.91 -10.28
N ARG A 414 -6.77 -14.30 -9.43
CA ARG A 414 -5.91 -15.04 -8.49
C ARG A 414 -5.92 -14.37 -7.12
N TYR A 415 -5.96 -15.20 -6.06
CA TYR A 415 -5.72 -14.82 -4.67
C TYR A 415 -4.66 -15.75 -4.09
N TRP A 416 -3.71 -15.22 -3.33
CA TRP A 416 -2.67 -16.02 -2.71
C TRP A 416 -2.06 -15.33 -1.49
N ASN A 417 -1.40 -16.15 -0.67
CA ASN A 417 -0.57 -15.69 0.45
C ASN A 417 0.89 -16.11 0.15
N ALA A 418 1.80 -15.69 1.01
CA ALA A 418 3.25 -15.75 0.80
C ALA A 418 3.97 -15.84 2.13
N ARG A 419 5.16 -16.46 2.10
CA ARG A 419 6.09 -16.51 3.22
C ARG A 419 7.32 -15.65 2.93
N GLY A 420 7.60 -14.68 3.80
CA GLY A 420 8.79 -13.83 3.68
C GLY A 420 10.06 -14.68 3.64
N GLY A 421 11.01 -14.30 2.80
CA GLY A 421 12.28 -15.01 2.68
C GLY A 421 12.19 -16.39 1.98
N SER A 422 11.06 -16.73 1.34
CA SER A 422 10.95 -17.99 0.58
C SER A 422 11.92 -18.03 -0.61
N TYR A 423 12.57 -19.15 -0.88
CA TYR A 423 13.44 -19.31 -2.07
C TYR A 423 12.66 -19.34 -3.39
N THR A 424 11.33 -19.53 -3.34
CA THR A 424 10.48 -19.64 -4.52
C THR A 424 10.06 -18.30 -5.09
N ASP A 425 9.66 -17.37 -4.23
CA ASP A 425 9.08 -16.07 -4.58
C ASP A 425 9.52 -14.92 -3.65
N GLY A 426 10.30 -15.22 -2.60
CA GLY A 426 10.75 -14.26 -1.60
C GLY A 426 9.67 -13.75 -0.66
N GLY A 427 8.43 -14.23 -0.77
CA GLY A 427 7.28 -13.71 -0.05
C GLY A 427 6.89 -12.29 -0.46
N THR A 428 7.35 -11.80 -1.60
CA THR A 428 7.12 -10.43 -2.04
C THR A 428 6.52 -10.42 -3.43
N PHE A 429 5.50 -9.59 -3.63
CA PHE A 429 4.90 -9.38 -4.94
C PHE A 429 4.86 -7.91 -5.30
N ILE A 430 5.18 -7.65 -6.56
CA ILE A 430 5.41 -6.33 -7.13
C ILE A 430 4.45 -6.18 -8.31
N PHE A 431 3.61 -5.16 -8.26
CA PHE A 431 2.73 -4.74 -9.35
C PHE A 431 3.36 -3.49 -9.98
N ASN A 432 4.03 -3.67 -11.11
CA ASN A 432 4.61 -2.60 -11.92
C ASN A 432 3.56 -2.08 -12.87
N LEU A 433 3.24 -0.80 -12.78
CA LEU A 433 2.27 -0.15 -13.64
C LEU A 433 2.99 0.81 -14.58
N GLU A 434 3.07 0.44 -15.87
CA GLU A 434 3.81 1.15 -16.91
C GLU A 434 3.03 1.14 -18.23
N ALA A 435 3.31 2.12 -19.11
CA ALA A 435 2.69 2.19 -20.43
C ALA A 435 3.32 1.16 -21.38
N ASP A 436 2.48 0.41 -22.08
CA ASP A 436 2.91 -0.50 -23.14
C ASP A 436 3.33 0.26 -24.41
N SER A 437 3.75 -0.49 -25.44
CA SER A 437 4.13 0.07 -26.74
C SER A 437 3.01 0.87 -27.46
N SER A 438 1.75 0.65 -27.07
CA SER A 438 0.58 1.39 -27.59
C SER A 438 0.22 2.60 -26.74
N GLY A 439 0.92 2.81 -25.62
CA GLY A 439 0.66 3.88 -24.66
C GLY A 439 -0.42 3.54 -23.62
N ASN A 440 -0.93 2.31 -23.61
CA ASN A 440 -1.91 1.88 -22.62
C ASN A 440 -1.20 1.40 -21.35
N MET A 441 -1.68 1.81 -20.18
CA MET A 441 -1.11 1.35 -18.92
C MET A 441 -1.40 -0.14 -18.72
N ARG A 442 -0.37 -0.91 -18.34
CA ARG A 442 -0.46 -2.34 -18.01
C ARG A 442 0.25 -2.63 -16.69
N ILE A 443 -0.24 -3.66 -16.01
CA ILE A 443 0.32 -4.17 -14.76
C ILE A 443 1.07 -5.47 -15.03
N ASP A 444 2.36 -5.46 -14.74
CA ASP A 444 3.18 -6.65 -14.62
C ASP A 444 3.30 -7.06 -13.15
N CYS A 445 2.79 -8.24 -12.82
CA CYS A 445 2.88 -8.83 -11.48
C CYS A 445 4.06 -9.80 -11.40
N MET A 446 5.05 -9.49 -10.55
CA MET A 446 6.29 -10.25 -10.39
C MET A 446 6.58 -10.60 -8.93
N ASP A 447 7.34 -11.66 -8.71
CA ASP A 447 7.92 -11.99 -7.41
C ASP A 447 9.24 -11.25 -7.13
N LYS A 448 9.85 -11.50 -5.95
CA LYS A 448 11.15 -10.93 -5.53
C LYS A 448 12.26 -11.11 -6.57
N PHE A 449 12.25 -12.22 -7.31
CA PHE A 449 13.30 -12.59 -8.27
C PHE A 449 13.01 -12.07 -9.69
N GLY A 450 11.93 -11.31 -9.86
CA GLY A 450 11.48 -10.80 -11.17
C GLY A 450 10.74 -11.84 -12.01
N SER A 451 10.35 -12.98 -11.44
CA SER A 451 9.59 -13.98 -12.18
C SER A 451 8.11 -13.56 -12.23
N PRO A 452 7.45 -13.64 -13.40
CA PRO A 452 6.05 -13.26 -13.54
C PRO A 452 5.13 -14.25 -12.81
N ILE A 453 4.11 -13.71 -12.15
CA ILE A 453 3.09 -14.53 -11.49
C ILE A 453 2.16 -15.13 -12.53
N ARG A 454 2.15 -16.47 -12.58
CA ARG A 454 1.33 -17.21 -13.56
C ARG A 454 -0.15 -16.98 -13.32
N MET A 455 -0.85 -16.47 -14.32
CA MET A 455 -2.31 -16.35 -14.25
C MET A 455 -2.99 -17.66 -14.65
N PRO A 456 -4.19 -17.95 -14.09
CA PRO A 456 -5.03 -19.02 -14.62
C PRO A 456 -5.26 -18.82 -16.11
N LYS A 457 -5.44 -19.91 -16.86
CA LYS A 457 -5.80 -19.80 -18.27
C LYS A 457 -7.12 -19.02 -18.40
N PRO A 458 -7.25 -18.12 -19.40
CA PRO A 458 -8.49 -17.41 -19.66
C PRO A 458 -9.65 -18.42 -19.79
N SER A 459 -10.65 -18.28 -18.92
CA SER A 459 -11.92 -18.99 -19.04
C SER A 459 -12.97 -18.06 -19.63
N GLU A 460 -14.10 -18.61 -20.08
CA GLU A 460 -15.22 -17.77 -20.52
C GLU A 460 -15.60 -16.76 -19.42
N PRO A 461 -15.72 -15.46 -19.73
CA PRO A 461 -16.14 -14.46 -18.76
C PRO A 461 -17.60 -14.70 -18.36
N CYS A 462 -17.85 -14.81 -17.07
CA CYS A 462 -19.19 -14.90 -16.53
C CYS A 462 -19.73 -13.49 -16.29
N ASP A 463 -20.70 -13.05 -17.10
CA ASP A 463 -21.42 -11.80 -16.84
C ASP A 463 -22.34 -11.99 -15.62
N LEU A 464 -21.90 -11.49 -14.46
CA LEU A 464 -22.63 -11.60 -13.20
C LEU A 464 -23.81 -10.60 -13.11
N THR A 465 -23.90 -9.66 -14.05
CA THR A 465 -24.90 -8.57 -14.03
C THR A 465 -26.19 -8.91 -14.78
N LYS A 466 -26.13 -9.89 -15.69
CA LYS A 466 -27.32 -10.41 -16.37
C LYS A 466 -28.13 -11.30 -15.43
N GLU A 467 -29.38 -10.92 -15.18
CA GLU A 467 -30.38 -11.88 -14.69
C GLU A 467 -30.53 -12.97 -15.74
N ARG A 468 -30.00 -14.16 -15.43
CA ARG A 468 -30.10 -15.32 -16.31
C ARG A 468 -31.52 -15.86 -16.24
N SER A 469 -32.23 -15.75 -17.36
CA SER A 469 -33.55 -16.35 -17.57
C SER A 469 -33.51 -17.84 -17.22
N PRO A 470 -34.52 -18.36 -16.51
CA PRO A 470 -34.55 -19.75 -16.07
C PRO A 470 -34.84 -20.66 -17.28
N ALA A 471 -33.83 -20.98 -18.08
CA ALA A 471 -33.85 -22.19 -18.86
C ALA A 471 -33.65 -23.34 -17.86
N SER A 472 -34.75 -23.76 -17.21
CA SER A 472 -34.74 -24.89 -16.27
C SER A 472 -34.09 -26.09 -16.96
N ASN A 473 -32.84 -26.39 -16.58
CA ASN A 473 -32.24 -27.66 -16.90
C ASN A 473 -32.86 -28.70 -15.96
N ALA A 474 -34.06 -29.17 -16.33
CA ALA A 474 -34.87 -30.10 -15.53
C ALA A 474 -34.08 -31.35 -15.11
N HIS A 475 -33.05 -31.72 -15.88
CA HIS A 475 -32.15 -32.82 -15.53
C HIS A 475 -31.33 -32.52 -14.26
N ILE A 476 -30.74 -31.32 -14.18
CA ILE A 476 -29.96 -30.88 -13.01
C ILE A 476 -30.85 -30.80 -11.78
N GLU A 477 -32.04 -30.19 -11.90
CA GLU A 477 -32.97 -30.05 -10.78
C GLU A 477 -33.44 -31.41 -10.25
N ASN A 478 -33.79 -32.34 -11.15
CA ASN A 478 -34.20 -33.69 -10.78
C ASN A 478 -33.07 -34.47 -10.10
N LYS A 479 -31.86 -34.43 -10.66
CA LYS A 479 -30.72 -35.15 -10.10
C LYS A 479 -30.31 -34.60 -8.74
N MET A 480 -30.28 -33.26 -8.59
CA MET A 480 -30.05 -32.60 -7.31
C MET A 480 -31.13 -32.98 -6.29
N SER A 481 -32.42 -32.98 -6.69
CA SER A 481 -33.49 -33.40 -5.79
C SER A 481 -33.37 -34.88 -5.37
N CYS A 482 -32.81 -35.76 -6.20
CA CYS A 482 -32.52 -37.14 -5.82
C CYS A 482 -31.37 -37.24 -4.81
N CYS A 483 -30.28 -36.49 -5.00
CA CYS A 483 -29.21 -36.41 -3.99
C CYS A 483 -29.74 -35.89 -2.66
N PHE A 484 -30.58 -34.86 -2.66
CA PHE A 484 -31.22 -34.34 -1.44
C PHE A 484 -32.28 -35.25 -0.81
N LYS A 485 -32.70 -36.34 -1.47
CA LYS A 485 -33.61 -37.34 -0.87
C LYS A 485 -32.85 -38.38 -0.04
N THR A 486 -31.56 -38.60 -0.28
CA THR A 486 -30.75 -39.55 0.49
C THR A 486 -30.37 -39.00 1.86
N GLY A 487 -30.34 -37.66 2.01
CA GLY A 487 -29.88 -36.97 3.22
C GLY A 487 -28.36 -36.91 3.34
N ASP A 488 -27.63 -37.49 2.38
CA ASP A 488 -26.17 -37.57 2.38
C ASP A 488 -25.56 -36.33 1.72
N ALA A 489 -24.83 -35.55 2.53
CA ALA A 489 -24.13 -34.36 2.07
C ALA A 489 -23.01 -34.71 1.07
N GLN A 490 -22.33 -35.84 1.26
CA GLN A 490 -21.21 -36.24 0.41
C GLN A 490 -21.69 -36.48 -1.04
N LEU A 491 -22.84 -37.10 -1.23
CA LEU A 491 -23.43 -37.30 -2.56
C LEU A 491 -23.81 -36.00 -3.28
N VAL A 492 -24.24 -34.99 -2.53
CA VAL A 492 -24.49 -33.65 -3.10
C VAL A 492 -23.16 -33.00 -3.47
N PHE A 493 -22.15 -33.11 -2.62
CA PHE A 493 -20.81 -32.57 -2.86
C PHE A 493 -20.15 -33.21 -4.09
N ASP A 494 -20.10 -34.54 -4.16
CA ASP A 494 -19.48 -35.28 -5.26
C ASP A 494 -20.15 -34.94 -6.59
N TYR A 495 -21.50 -34.92 -6.62
CA TYR A 495 -22.24 -34.53 -7.81
C TYR A 495 -21.90 -33.10 -8.27
N VAL A 496 -21.77 -32.16 -7.33
CA VAL A 496 -21.42 -30.78 -7.64
C VAL A 496 -20.00 -30.71 -8.21
N CYS A 497 -19.01 -31.28 -7.51
CA CYS A 497 -17.60 -31.26 -7.91
C CYS A 497 -17.33 -31.94 -9.24
N GLU A 498 -17.98 -33.08 -9.52
CA GLU A 498 -17.82 -33.83 -10.78
C GLU A 498 -18.42 -33.07 -11.98
N ASN A 499 -19.52 -32.34 -11.77
CA ASN A 499 -20.23 -31.71 -12.88
C ASN A 499 -19.71 -30.32 -13.21
N ILE A 500 -19.15 -29.57 -12.27
CA ILE A 500 -18.69 -28.19 -12.56
C ILE A 500 -17.66 -28.07 -13.70
N PRO A 501 -16.61 -28.90 -13.81
CA PRO A 501 -15.57 -28.71 -14.83
C PRO A 501 -16.07 -28.81 -16.27
N ALA A 502 -17.23 -29.45 -16.49
CA ALA A 502 -17.78 -29.73 -17.81
C ALA A 502 -19.07 -28.94 -18.13
N ARG A 503 -19.45 -27.98 -17.30
CA ARG A 503 -20.76 -27.31 -17.35
C ARG A 503 -20.63 -25.81 -17.62
N SER A 504 -21.66 -25.26 -18.26
CA SER A 504 -21.78 -23.82 -18.47
C SER A 504 -22.04 -23.09 -17.15
N PHE A 505 -21.77 -21.78 -17.09
CA PHE A 505 -22.14 -20.99 -15.91
C PHE A 505 -23.67 -20.99 -15.65
N ASP A 506 -24.49 -21.20 -16.68
CA ASP A 506 -25.95 -21.32 -16.53
C ASP A 506 -26.32 -22.59 -15.77
N ASP A 507 -25.68 -23.72 -16.12
CA ASP A 507 -25.85 -24.98 -15.40
C ASP A 507 -25.40 -24.87 -13.93
N ILE A 508 -24.27 -24.20 -13.67
CA ILE A 508 -23.79 -23.94 -12.30
C ILE A 508 -24.80 -23.09 -11.52
N HIS A 509 -25.36 -22.05 -12.16
CA HIS A 509 -26.38 -21.21 -11.53
C HIS A 509 -27.65 -22.00 -11.19
N GLU A 510 -28.11 -22.89 -12.07
CA GLU A 510 -29.24 -23.79 -11.79
C GLU A 510 -28.94 -24.78 -10.66
N MET A 511 -27.71 -25.32 -10.58
CA MET A 511 -27.28 -26.17 -9.46
C MET A 511 -27.38 -25.42 -8.12
N CYS A 512 -26.85 -24.18 -8.06
CA CYS A 512 -26.96 -23.32 -6.87
C CYS A 512 -28.42 -23.01 -6.52
N ARG A 513 -29.27 -22.70 -7.52
CA ARG A 513 -30.70 -22.46 -7.32
C ARG A 513 -31.41 -23.70 -6.77
N ALA A 514 -31.09 -24.89 -7.28
CA ALA A 514 -31.66 -26.15 -6.82
C ALA A 514 -31.26 -26.44 -5.36
N ILE A 515 -30.00 -26.25 -4.98
CA ILE A 515 -29.52 -26.35 -3.59
C ILE A 515 -30.29 -25.39 -2.68
N ARG A 516 -30.38 -24.11 -3.06
CA ARG A 516 -31.12 -23.09 -2.30
C ARG A 516 -32.61 -23.44 -2.15
N LYS A 517 -33.24 -24.00 -3.18
CA LYS A 517 -34.64 -24.46 -3.14
C LYS A 517 -34.82 -25.59 -2.13
N GLN A 518 -33.89 -26.55 -2.05
CA GLN A 518 -33.95 -27.65 -1.08
C GLN A 518 -33.66 -27.17 0.35
N ALA A 519 -32.75 -26.19 0.52
CA ALA A 519 -32.37 -25.60 1.81
C ALA A 519 -33.51 -24.82 2.50
N LYS A 520 -34.58 -24.45 1.77
CA LYS A 520 -35.79 -23.86 2.38
C LYS A 520 -36.51 -24.82 3.33
N ASN A 521 -36.24 -26.12 3.25
CA ASN A 521 -36.74 -27.11 4.20
C ASN A 521 -35.73 -27.29 5.35
N PRO A 522 -36.08 -26.98 6.61
CA PRO A 522 -35.18 -27.07 7.76
C PRO A 522 -34.53 -28.45 7.95
N LYS A 523 -35.20 -29.53 7.51
CA LYS A 523 -34.67 -30.91 7.60
C LYS A 523 -33.54 -31.20 6.59
N LYS A 524 -33.33 -30.32 5.62
CA LYS A 524 -32.33 -30.47 4.54
C LYS A 524 -31.24 -29.40 4.59
N THR A 525 -31.31 -28.49 5.56
CA THR A 525 -30.38 -27.36 5.68
C THR A 525 -28.94 -27.83 5.90
N GLU A 526 -28.72 -28.82 6.78
CA GLU A 526 -27.38 -29.38 7.03
C GLU A 526 -26.78 -30.05 5.78
N THR A 527 -27.58 -30.87 5.09
CA THR A 527 -27.23 -31.50 3.81
C THR A 527 -26.97 -30.47 2.69
N ALA A 528 -27.52 -29.26 2.79
CA ALA A 528 -27.25 -28.18 1.84
C ALA A 528 -25.97 -27.40 2.18
N ILE A 529 -25.72 -27.13 3.47
CA ILE A 529 -24.60 -26.29 3.94
C ILE A 529 -23.26 -27.01 3.80
N SER A 530 -23.17 -28.26 4.26
CA SER A 530 -21.91 -29.01 4.30
C SER A 530 -21.22 -29.12 2.92
N PRO A 531 -21.94 -29.45 1.83
CA PRO A 531 -21.37 -29.49 0.48
C PRO A 531 -20.96 -28.12 -0.04
N THR A 532 -21.78 -27.08 0.18
CA THR A 532 -21.46 -25.73 -0.31
C THR A 532 -20.20 -25.16 0.35
N SER A 533 -20.03 -25.40 1.65
CA SER A 533 -18.82 -25.02 2.39
C SER A 533 -17.59 -25.79 1.90
N ALA A 534 -17.74 -27.09 1.63
CA ALA A 534 -16.65 -27.91 1.12
C ALA A 534 -16.25 -27.52 -0.33
N VAL A 535 -17.21 -27.22 -1.19
CA VAL A 535 -16.97 -26.75 -2.57
C VAL A 535 -16.26 -25.41 -2.56
N GLN A 536 -16.66 -24.50 -1.67
CA GLN A 536 -15.99 -23.22 -1.46
C GLN A 536 -14.52 -23.40 -1.05
N ASN A 537 -14.20 -24.44 -0.28
CA ASN A 537 -12.83 -24.77 0.12
C ASN A 537 -11.99 -25.42 -1.00
N MET A 538 -12.60 -26.00 -2.04
CA MET A 538 -11.87 -26.75 -3.08
C MET A 538 -11.09 -25.92 -4.11
N LYS A 539 -11.07 -24.57 -4.02
CA LYS A 539 -10.37 -23.71 -5.01
C LYS A 539 -10.69 -24.10 -6.48
N ILE A 540 -11.90 -24.58 -6.77
CA ILE A 540 -12.30 -24.89 -8.14
C ILE A 540 -12.47 -23.55 -8.86
N ASN A 541 -11.67 -23.31 -9.90
CA ASN A 541 -11.63 -22.03 -10.62
C ASN A 541 -13.00 -21.58 -11.17
N CYS A 542 -13.97 -22.49 -11.32
CA CYS A 542 -15.32 -22.19 -11.78
C CYS A 542 -16.35 -21.86 -10.66
N ILE A 543 -16.05 -22.09 -9.37
CA ILE A 543 -17.04 -21.99 -8.27
C ILE A 543 -16.57 -21.04 -7.19
N ARG A 544 -16.27 -19.79 -7.57
CA ARG A 544 -15.99 -18.72 -6.61
C ARG A 544 -17.27 -18.01 -6.10
N TRP A 545 -18.43 -18.63 -6.33
CA TRP A 545 -19.76 -18.02 -6.28
C TRP A 545 -20.59 -18.27 -5.00
N LEU A 546 -20.20 -19.20 -4.13
CA LEU A 546 -21.10 -19.70 -3.09
C LEU A 546 -21.27 -18.80 -1.85
N SER A 547 -20.58 -17.66 -1.74
CA SER A 547 -20.69 -16.77 -0.56
C SER A 547 -21.52 -15.49 -0.74
N PHE A 548 -22.15 -15.25 -1.90
CA PHE A 548 -22.91 -14.01 -2.12
C PHE A 548 -24.38 -14.27 -2.46
N LYS A 549 -25.17 -14.62 -1.43
CA LYS A 549 -26.54 -14.12 -1.12
C LYS A 549 -27.26 -14.99 -0.10
#